data_AF-A0A142X4A5-F1
#
_entry.id   AF-A0A142X4A5-F1
#
_cell.length_a   1.000
_cell.length_b   1.000
_cell.length_c   1.000
_cell.angle_alpha   90.00
_cell.angle_beta   90.00
_cell.angle_gamma   90.00
#
_symmetry.space_group_name_H-M   'P 1'
#
loop_
_entity.id
_entity.type
_entity.pdbx_description
1 polymer ?
#
loop_
_entity_poly.entity_id
_entity_poly.type
_entity_poly.pdbx_seq_one_letter_code
_entity_poly.pdbx_strand_id
1 'polypeptide(L)'
;MFVISRHSGQSLLIDEQLQLIVLAISPDTLTVACSNTMRDNGDEIRIPRGEFVELMPDLRVTYLPFTAECARIGFVGDSHVNIRLLGNPEMRGTTLIEDGRKPKTT
;
A
#
# COMPACT_ATOMS: atom_id res chain seq x y z
N MET A 1 -9.52 -7.21 0.96
CA MET A 1 -9.32 -5.80 0.55
C MET A 1 -8.43 -5.13 1.59
N PHE A 2 -7.46 -4.33 1.14
CA PHE A 2 -6.46 -3.66 1.97
C PHE A 2 -6.53 -2.14 1.78
N VAL A 3 -6.19 -1.37 2.81
CA VAL A 3 -5.97 0.08 2.69
C VAL A 3 -4.47 0.33 2.71
N ILE A 4 -4.00 1.08 1.72
CA ILE A 4 -2.59 1.45 1.56
C ILE A 4 -2.46 2.97 1.51
N SER A 5 -1.34 3.48 2.02
CA SER A 5 -0.95 4.88 1.88
C SER A 5 0.51 4.99 1.45
N ARG A 6 0.82 5.99 0.64
CA ARG A 6 2.20 6.31 0.27
C ARG A 6 3.01 6.81 1.46
N HIS A 7 2.40 7.64 2.32
CA HIS A 7 3.11 8.31 3.41
C HIS A 7 3.56 7.36 4.53
N SER A 8 2.89 6.21 4.67
CA SER A 8 3.22 5.19 5.65
C SER A 8 4.33 4.24 5.18
N GLY A 9 4.82 4.39 3.94
CA GLY A 9 5.77 3.45 3.33
C GLY A 9 5.20 2.03 3.21
N GLN A 10 3.86 1.89 3.24
CA GLN A 10 3.22 0.58 3.18
C GLN A 10 3.44 -0.08 1.82
N SER A 11 3.78 -1.36 1.87
CA SER A 11 3.85 -2.22 0.70
C SER A 11 2.95 -3.44 0.87
N LEU A 12 2.53 -4.04 -0.23
CA LEU A 12 1.81 -5.31 -0.21
C LEU A 12 2.75 -6.42 -0.68
N LEU A 13 2.91 -7.46 0.13
CA LEU A 13 3.61 -8.68 -0.26
C LEU A 13 2.58 -9.73 -0.67
N ILE A 14 2.79 -10.35 -1.82
CA ILE A 14 1.95 -11.38 -2.43
C ILE A 14 2.83 -12.63 -2.59
N ASP A 15 2.50 -13.69 -1.85
CA ASP A 15 3.16 -15.01 -1.84
C ASP A 15 4.70 -14.98 -1.77
N GLU A 16 5.28 -13.99 -1.07
CA GLU A 16 6.73 -13.83 -0.86
C GLU A 16 7.57 -13.64 -2.14
N GLN A 17 6.91 -13.56 -3.30
CA GLN A 17 7.54 -13.41 -4.61
C GLN A 17 7.33 -12.03 -5.21
N LEU A 18 6.21 -11.38 -4.87
CA LEU A 18 5.81 -10.12 -5.48
C LEU A 18 5.49 -9.07 -4.43
N GLN A 19 6.19 -7.94 -4.48
CA GLN A 19 5.92 -6.78 -3.65
C GLN A 19 5.38 -5.63 -4.49
N LEU A 20 4.22 -5.10 -4.11
CA LEU A 20 3.67 -3.87 -4.67
C LEU A 20 4.01 -2.70 -3.76
N ILE A 21 4.66 -1.69 -4.33
CA ILE A 21 5.08 -0.46 -3.64
C ILE A 21 4.28 0.70 -4.20
N VAL A 22 3.61 1.46 -3.33
CA VAL A 22 2.77 2.58 -3.76
C VAL A 22 3.62 3.76 -4.21
N LEU A 23 3.50 4.15 -5.48
CA LEU A 23 4.21 5.31 -6.04
C LEU A 23 3.36 6.56 -6.05
N ALA A 24 2.12 6.45 -6.52
CA ALA A 24 1.19 7.57 -6.63
C ALA A 24 -0.27 7.12 -6.45
N ILE A 25 -1.06 7.96 -5.79
CA ILE A 25 -2.52 7.79 -5.66
C ILE A 25 -3.16 9.03 -6.26
N SER A 26 -4.08 8.83 -7.20
CA SER A 26 -4.90 9.88 -7.79
C SER A 26 -6.37 9.43 -7.82
N PRO A 27 -7.35 10.34 -7.98
CA PRO A 27 -8.76 9.97 -8.00
C PRO A 27 -9.13 8.87 -9.01
N ASP A 28 -8.38 8.77 -10.10
CA ASP A 28 -8.71 7.90 -11.24
C ASP A 28 -7.69 6.77 -11.45
N THR A 29 -6.52 6.82 -10.82
CA THR A 29 -5.46 5.84 -11.04
C THR A 29 -4.60 5.68 -9.79
N LEU A 30 -4.29 4.43 -9.46
CA LEU A 30 -3.25 4.04 -8.52
C LEU A 30 -2.04 3.55 -9.33
N THR A 31 -0.86 4.11 -9.05
CA THR A 31 0.41 3.66 -9.62
C THR A 31 1.22 2.93 -8.57
N VAL A 32 1.62 1.70 -8.87
CA VAL A 32 2.48 0.88 -8.02
C VAL A 32 3.72 0.44 -8.79
N ALA A 33 4.86 0.36 -8.11
CA ALA A 33 6.01 -0.38 -8.61
C ALA A 33 5.83 -1.85 -8.22
N CYS A 34 6.15 -2.72 -9.17
CA CYS A 34 6.23 -4.14 -8.94
C CYS A 34 7.71 -4.51 -8.69
N SER A 35 8.02 -5.05 -7.51
CA SER A 35 9.32 -5.61 -7.20
C SER A 35 9.15 -7.12 -7.03
N ASN A 36 9.91 -7.91 -7.80
CA ASN A 36 9.97 -9.35 -7.62
C ASN A 36 11.31 -9.69 -6.97
N THR A 37 11.31 -10.60 -5.99
CA THR A 37 12.55 -11.07 -5.34
C THR A 37 13.56 -11.69 -6.33
N MET A 38 13.14 -12.00 -7.56
CA MET A 38 13.96 -12.55 -8.65
C MET A 38 14.43 -11.54 -9.71
N ARG A 39 13.93 -10.29 -9.73
CA ARG A 39 14.33 -9.28 -10.73
C ARG A 39 14.50 -7.90 -10.09
N ASP A 40 15.69 -7.33 -10.23
CA ASP A 40 15.99 -5.94 -9.88
C ASP A 40 15.05 -4.99 -10.65
N ASN A 41 14.11 -4.39 -9.92
CA ASN A 41 13.34 -3.18 -10.23
C ASN A 41 12.59 -3.07 -11.58
N GLY A 42 11.31 -2.68 -11.49
CA GLY A 42 10.94 -1.42 -12.17
C GLY A 42 9.67 -1.37 -13.00
N ASP A 43 8.88 -2.44 -13.10
CA ASP A 43 7.63 -2.34 -13.86
C ASP A 43 6.60 -1.53 -13.07
N GLU A 44 6.33 -0.32 -13.53
CA GLU A 44 5.22 0.50 -13.06
C GLU A 44 3.91 -0.06 -13.59
N ILE A 45 3.03 -0.40 -12.67
CA ILE A 45 1.67 -0.85 -12.98
C ILE A 45 0.72 0.28 -12.61
N ARG A 46 -0.07 0.70 -13.60
CA ARG A 46 -1.18 1.64 -13.41
C ARG A 46 -2.47 0.85 -13.30
N ILE A 47 -3.20 1.07 -12.21
CA ILE A 47 -4.48 0.42 -11.92
C ILE A 47 -5.56 1.50 -11.99
N PRO A 48 -6.30 1.60 -13.11
CA PRO A 48 -7.39 2.54 -13.24
C PRO A 48 -8.51 2.25 -12.25
N ARG A 49 -9.22 3.30 -11.84
CA ARG A 49 -10.36 3.19 -10.93
C ARG A 49 -11.45 2.33 -11.55
N GLY A 50 -11.92 1.33 -10.80
CA GLY A 50 -13.03 0.48 -11.22
C GLY A 50 -12.67 -0.56 -12.28
N GLU A 51 -11.39 -0.67 -12.64
CA GLU A 51 -10.89 -1.70 -13.54
C GLU A 51 -10.14 -2.80 -12.77
N PHE A 52 -9.88 -3.90 -13.48
CA PHE A 52 -9.03 -4.99 -13.03
C PHE A 52 -7.77 -5.03 -13.88
N VAL A 53 -6.62 -5.10 -13.22
CA VAL A 53 -5.32 -5.32 -13.86
C VAL A 53 -4.79 -6.67 -13.43
N GLU A 54 -4.32 -7.47 -14.37
CA GLU A 54 -3.69 -8.75 -14.08
C GLU A 54 -2.26 -8.53 -13.56
N LEU A 55 -1.96 -9.07 -12.38
CA LEU A 55 -0.62 -8.96 -11.75
C LEU A 55 0.24 -10.20 -11.99
N MET A 56 -0.39 -11.36 -12.00
CA MET A 56 0.20 -12.68 -12.28
C MET A 56 -0.92 -13.59 -12.80
N PRO A 57 -0.60 -14.75 -13.40
CA PRO A 57 -1.61 -15.69 -13.86
C PRO A 57 -2.66 -15.95 -12.78
N ASP A 58 -3.94 -15.81 -13.15
CA ASP A 58 -5.11 -16.03 -12.29
C ASP A 58 -5.22 -15.10 -11.07
N LEU A 59 -4.48 -13.98 -11.03
CA LEU A 59 -4.61 -12.96 -9.99
C LEU A 59 -4.73 -11.55 -10.57
N ARG A 60 -5.88 -10.93 -10.30
CA ARG A 60 -6.19 -9.56 -10.69
C ARG A 60 -6.27 -8.65 -9.48
N VAL A 61 -5.89 -7.40 -9.68
CA VAL A 61 -5.96 -6.32 -8.70
C VAL A 61 -6.94 -5.26 -9.15
N THR A 62 -7.66 -4.67 -8.21
CA THR A 62 -8.53 -3.53 -8.47
C THR A 62 -8.28 -2.41 -7.47
N TYR A 63 -8.46 -1.18 -7.96
CA TYR A 63 -8.30 0.04 -7.19
C TYR A 63 -9.65 0.73 -6.96
N LEU A 64 -9.90 1.06 -5.69
CA LEU A 64 -10.99 1.92 -5.26
C LEU A 64 -10.42 3.11 -4.48
N PRO A 65 -10.70 4.36 -4.87
CA PRO A 65 -10.34 5.53 -4.09
C PRO A 65 -10.91 5.46 -2.67
N PHE A 66 -10.15 5.93 -1.68
CA PHE A 66 -10.62 6.00 -0.30
C PHE A 66 -10.54 7.43 0.25
N THR A 67 -9.34 8.00 0.28
CA THR A 67 -9.11 9.42 0.58
C THR A 67 -8.10 9.98 -0.43
N ALA A 68 -7.78 11.28 -0.35
CA ALA A 68 -6.78 11.89 -1.22
C ALA A 68 -5.40 11.23 -1.12
N GLU A 69 -5.09 10.58 0.01
CA GLU A 69 -3.76 10.04 0.34
C GLU A 69 -3.75 8.52 0.58
N CYS A 70 -4.92 7.88 0.50
CA CYS A 70 -5.09 6.45 0.75
C CYS A 70 -5.91 5.79 -0.37
N ALA A 71 -5.52 4.57 -0.71
CA ALA A 71 -6.20 3.74 -1.70
C ALA A 71 -6.70 2.44 -1.06
N ARG A 72 -7.86 1.96 -1.50
CA ARG A 72 -8.30 0.58 -1.24
C ARG A 72 -7.89 -0.31 -2.41
N ILE A 73 -7.22 -1.41 -2.11
CA ILE A 73 -6.84 -2.43 -3.08
C ILE A 73 -7.61 -3.71 -2.80
N GLY A 74 -8.31 -4.19 -3.82
CA GLY A 74 -8.93 -5.51 -3.86
C GLY A 74 -8.12 -6.47 -4.72
N PHE A 75 -8.22 -7.77 -4.41
CA PHE A 75 -7.62 -8.84 -5.19
C PHE A 75 -8.69 -9.89 -5.50
N VAL A 76 -8.66 -10.40 -6.73
CA VAL A 76 -9.58 -11.43 -7.22
C VAL A 76 -8.75 -12.45 -7.98
N GLY A 77 -8.83 -13.72 -7.59
CA GLY A 77 -8.12 -14.79 -8.27
C GLY A 77 -8.71 -16.16 -7.97
N ASP A 78 -8.32 -17.13 -8.80
CA ASP A 78 -8.83 -18.51 -8.75
C ASP A 78 -7.93 -19.46 -7.93
N SER A 79 -6.75 -18.97 -7.53
CA SER A 79 -5.79 -19.68 -6.69
C SER A 79 -5.65 -19.05 -5.31
N HIS A 80 -5.30 -19.85 -4.31
CA HIS A 80 -5.05 -19.35 -2.96
C HIS A 80 -3.73 -18.57 -2.91
N VAL A 81 -3.83 -17.26 -2.72
CA VAL A 81 -2.67 -16.36 -2.58
C VAL A 81 -2.62 -15.73 -1.19
N ASN A 82 -1.43 -15.67 -0.60
CA ASN A 82 -1.19 -15.02 0.67
C ASN A 82 -0.79 -13.56 0.45
N ILE A 83 -1.63 -12.63 0.92
CA ILE A 83 -1.39 -11.20 0.76
C ILE A 83 -1.25 -10.56 2.14
N ARG A 84 -0.16 -9.84 2.38
CA ARG A 84 0.14 -9.19 3.67
C ARG A 84 0.59 -7.76 3.47
N LEU A 85 0.15 -6.88 4.36
CA LEU A 85 0.69 -5.52 4.47
C LEU A 85 2.04 -5.59 5.16
N LEU A 86 3.07 -5.06 4.50
CA LEU A 86 4.35 -4.76 5.13
C LEU A 86 4.29 -3.31 5.61
N GLY A 87 4.42 -3.13 6.91
CA GLY A 87 4.73 -1.84 7.52
C GLY A 87 6.24 -1.67 7.59
N ASN A 88 6.72 -0.42 7.52
CA ASN A 88 8.12 -0.15 7.81
C ASN A 88 8.38 -0.41 9.32
N PRO A 89 9.32 -1.30 9.71
CA PRO A 89 9.71 -1.47 11.12
C PRO A 89 10.41 -0.22 11.72
N GLU A 90 10.68 0.82 10.93
CA GLU A 90 11.32 2.06 11.37
C GLU A 90 10.36 3.19 11.81
N MET A 91 9.21 2.87 12.41
CA MET A 91 8.59 3.78 13.39
C MET A 91 8.86 3.27 14.80
N ARG A 92 10.12 3.40 15.23
CA ARG A 92 10.44 3.46 16.66
C ARG A 92 10.15 4.88 17.17
N GLY A 93 9.02 5.03 17.84
CA GLY A 93 8.76 6.10 18.80
C GLY A 93 8.40 7.47 18.20
N THR A 94 7.11 7.71 17.97
CA THR A 94 6.58 9.04 18.29
C THR A 94 6.38 9.09 19.81
N THR A 95 7.26 9.80 20.51
CA THR A 95 7.03 10.26 21.87
C THR A 95 5.60 10.81 21.97
N LEU A 96 4.80 10.28 22.89
CA LEU A 96 3.62 10.96 23.38
C LEU A 96 4.10 12.32 23.91
N ILE A 97 3.78 13.41 23.21
CA ILE A 97 3.84 14.73 23.84
C ILE A 97 2.70 14.71 24.86
N GLU A 98 3.04 14.42 26.12
CA GLU A 98 2.13 14.71 27.22
C GLU A 98 1.80 16.21 27.18
N ASP A 99 0.50 16.50 27.15
CA ASP A 99 -0.07 17.84 27.17
C ASP A 99 0.20 18.48 28.54
N GLY A 100 1.43 18.93 28.75
CA GLY A 100 1.91 19.57 29.96
C GLY A 100 1.77 21.08 29.88
N ARG A 101 0.55 21.61 29.70
CA ARG A 101 0.27 23.01 30.04
C ARG A 101 0.62 23.23 31.52
N LYS A 102 1.72 23.95 31.75
CA LYS A 102 2.16 24.43 33.07
C LYS A 102 1.00 25.10 33.82
N PRO A 103 0.80 24.80 35.12
CA PRO A 103 -0.04 25.64 35.96
C PRO A 103 0.59 27.03 36.11
N LYS A 104 -0.27 28.05 36.06
CA LYS A 104 0.06 29.45 36.29
C LYS A 104 0.68 29.65 37.67
N THR A 105 1.68 30.52 37.71
CA THR A 105 2.18 31.24 38.88
C THR A 105 1.07 31.99 39.60
N THR A 106 0.97 31.82 40.92
CA THR A 106 0.76 32.89 41.91
C THR A 106 1.34 32.42 43.24
#